data_AF-A0A3B9A935-F1
#
_entry.id   AF-A0A3B9A935-F1
#
_cell.length_a   1.000
_cell.length_b   1.000
_cell.length_c   1.000
_cell.angle_alpha   90.00
_cell.angle_beta   90.00
_cell.angle_gamma   90.00
#
_symmetry.space_group_name_H-M   'P 1'
#
loop_
_entity.id
_entity.type
_entity.pdbx_description
1 polymer ?
#
loop_
_entity_poly.entity_id
_entity_poly.type
_entity_poly.pdbx_seq_one_letter_code
_entity_poly.pdbx_strand_id
1 'polypeptide(L)'
;MRVVYRIIMQWVKPAFVNCRRVSRLSGFFLLWLALLSGAGMHASASEAVAVTGASDEAENFFLLANLEFTLLHEFSHMLIEELKLPVLGMEEDAADRIALVTMLESRRDRTAAEAVPWLFAVAGDWYTEWELKSGANAGAEAPAYWDNHNLEIQRFYHIVCLIFGGNAGLLEDLIDTEILPFDRAMSCEQEYRQARHAVGWVLENYGHSGGASTGHDMIAVNYAQALEGPNQRMYEWLRSSLLAEKLAAKVSARFKLPRPVTVEFENCVSNPDAYWHSQTASVTVCYELLGHFLGVLEYRRQHSQRACGIPILRNLMGKHLRCEETESDSSK
;
A
#
# COMPACT_ATOMS: atom_id res chain seq x y z
N MET A 1 29.85 31.80 2.33
CA MET A 1 30.61 32.26 3.51
C MET A 1 29.88 33.44 4.13
N ARG A 2 29.39 33.25 5.37
CA ARG A 2 29.20 34.19 6.52
C ARG A 2 28.95 35.67 6.17
N VAL A 3 27.89 36.33 6.64
CA VAL A 3 27.56 36.63 8.05
C VAL A 3 26.04 36.90 8.12
N VAL A 4 25.18 36.05 8.71
CA VAL A 4 24.83 35.89 10.15
C VAL A 4 24.05 37.07 10.74
N TYR A 5 22.74 36.86 10.85
CA TYR A 5 21.91 36.94 12.06
C TYR A 5 22.26 38.03 13.11
N ARG A 6 21.34 38.99 13.27
CA ARG A 6 21.17 39.74 14.53
C ARG A 6 19.75 40.30 14.63
N ILE A 7 18.84 39.53 15.23
CA ILE A 7 17.72 40.08 16.00
C ILE A 7 17.72 39.40 17.38
N ILE A 8 18.31 40.15 18.32
CA ILE A 8 17.91 40.38 19.71
C ILE A 8 17.73 39.15 20.61
N MET A 9 18.80 38.90 21.37
CA MET A 9 18.77 38.35 22.72
C MET A 9 17.90 39.23 23.64
N GLN A 10 16.99 38.60 24.37
CA GLN A 10 16.70 38.98 25.75
C GLN A 10 16.24 37.73 26.50
N TRP A 11 16.70 37.59 27.75
CA TRP A 11 16.43 36.49 28.70
C TRP A 11 17.36 35.28 28.70
N VAL A 12 18.66 35.50 28.96
CA VAL A 12 19.45 34.55 29.78
C VAL A 12 20.38 35.37 30.70
N LYS A 13 20.16 35.30 32.01
CA LYS A 13 21.13 35.74 33.03
C LYS A 13 22.00 34.54 33.42
N PRO A 14 23.34 34.62 33.38
CA PRO A 14 24.20 33.64 34.02
C PRO A 14 24.68 34.15 35.39
N ALA A 15 24.44 33.37 36.44
CA ALA A 15 25.11 33.53 37.72
C ALA A 15 26.41 32.70 37.69
N PHE A 16 27.54 33.39 37.78
CA PHE A 16 28.86 32.82 38.04
C PHE A 16 28.94 32.35 39.49
N VAL A 17 29.34 31.09 39.74
CA VAL A 17 30.01 30.72 40.99
C VAL A 17 31.19 29.77 40.74
N ASN A 18 32.30 30.20 41.33
CA ASN A 18 33.65 29.65 41.43
C ASN A 18 33.82 28.12 41.53
N CYS A 19 34.85 27.66 40.81
CA CYS A 19 35.49 26.36 40.96
C CYS A 19 36.55 26.41 42.09
N ARG A 20 36.41 25.56 43.12
CA ARG A 20 37.52 25.16 44.01
C ARG A 20 37.44 23.67 44.34
N ARG A 21 38.56 22.99 44.09
CA ARG A 21 38.88 21.62 44.54
C ARG A 21 38.77 21.48 46.06
N VAL A 22 38.17 20.40 46.52
CA VAL A 22 38.56 19.73 47.78
C VAL A 22 38.55 18.21 47.56
N SER A 23 39.59 17.60 48.10
CA SER A 23 40.03 16.20 48.02
C SER A 23 39.21 15.22 48.89
N ARG A 24 39.23 13.95 48.45
CA ARG A 24 39.19 12.67 49.19
C ARG A 24 38.49 12.64 50.55
N LEU A 25 37.53 11.73 50.71
CA LEU A 25 37.38 10.88 51.90
C LEU A 25 36.63 9.59 51.55
N SER A 26 37.00 8.56 52.30
CA SER A 26 36.83 7.13 52.06
C SER A 26 35.48 6.56 52.50
N GLY A 27 35.10 5.43 51.87
CA GLY A 27 34.56 4.25 52.54
C GLY A 27 33.07 4.24 52.93
N PHE A 28 32.35 3.22 52.43
CA PHE A 28 31.30 2.38 53.07
C PHE A 28 30.48 1.74 51.92
N PHE A 29 30.86 0.56 51.45
CA PHE A 29 30.30 -0.75 51.83
C PHE A 29 28.77 -0.85 51.60
N LEU A 30 28.36 -1.56 50.53
CA LEU A 30 27.49 -2.76 50.56
C LEU A 30 26.74 -2.97 49.22
N LEU A 31 27.21 -3.98 48.49
CA LEU A 31 26.41 -5.09 47.93
C LEU A 31 24.94 -4.82 47.60
N TRP A 32 24.63 -4.68 46.31
CA TRP A 32 23.39 -5.22 45.73
C TRP A 32 23.74 -6.07 44.51
N LEU A 33 23.96 -7.36 44.78
CA LEU A 33 23.84 -8.45 43.83
C LEU A 33 22.35 -8.81 43.77
N ALA A 34 21.67 -8.46 42.69
CA ALA A 34 20.31 -8.91 42.42
C ALA A 34 20.26 -9.58 41.05
N LEU A 35 20.30 -10.91 41.10
CA LEU A 35 19.46 -11.82 40.31
C LEU A 35 19.42 -11.58 38.79
N LEU A 36 20.50 -12.00 38.11
CA LEU A 36 20.41 -12.47 36.72
C LEU A 36 19.81 -13.89 36.74
N SER A 37 18.50 -13.96 36.94
CA SER A 37 17.71 -15.14 36.59
C SER A 37 17.36 -15.00 35.12
N GLY A 38 17.94 -15.86 34.29
CA GLY A 38 17.70 -15.91 32.86
C GLY A 38 16.20 -16.11 32.57
N ALA A 39 15.53 -15.02 32.21
CA ALA A 39 14.33 -15.08 31.42
C ALA A 39 14.79 -15.44 29.99
N GLY A 40 14.51 -16.68 29.58
CA GLY A 40 14.72 -17.10 28.20
C GLY A 40 14.01 -16.12 27.28
N MET A 41 14.77 -15.57 26.33
CA MET A 41 14.18 -14.82 25.23
C MET A 41 13.37 -15.81 24.40
N HIS A 42 12.07 -15.89 24.67
CA HIS A 42 11.13 -16.47 23.72
C HIS A 42 10.95 -15.46 22.60
N ALA A 43 11.84 -15.54 21.59
CA ALA A 43 11.54 -15.01 20.29
C ALA A 43 10.30 -15.79 19.79
N SER A 44 9.16 -15.12 19.80
CA SER A 44 7.99 -15.61 19.09
C SER A 44 8.30 -15.50 17.60
N ALA A 45 8.79 -16.59 17.02
CA ALA A 45 8.81 -16.72 15.58
C ALA A 45 7.35 -16.59 15.13
N SER A 46 7.05 -15.58 14.31
CA SER A 46 5.84 -15.57 13.52
C SER A 46 5.83 -16.89 12.73
N GLU A 47 4.85 -17.76 12.99
CA GLU A 47 4.69 -18.99 12.23
C GLU A 47 4.29 -18.58 10.81
N ALA A 48 5.25 -18.65 9.89
CA ALA A 48 4.99 -18.57 8.47
C ALA A 48 3.98 -19.67 8.12
N VAL A 49 2.76 -19.27 7.78
CA VAL A 49 1.73 -20.18 7.28
C VAL A 49 2.30 -20.92 6.08
N ALA A 50 2.40 -22.24 6.18
CA ALA A 50 2.88 -23.09 5.10
C ALA A 50 1.85 -23.11 3.95
N VAL A 51 1.98 -22.16 3.02
CA VAL A 51 1.13 -22.09 1.83
C VAL A 51 1.58 -23.17 0.84
N THR A 52 1.01 -24.37 0.93
CA THR A 52 1.27 -25.49 0.01
C THR A 52 0.20 -25.56 -1.10
N GLY A 53 0.59 -25.88 -2.33
CA GLY A 53 -0.33 -26.07 -3.48
C GLY A 53 -0.41 -24.91 -4.48
N ALA A 54 -0.92 -25.17 -5.69
CA ALA A 54 -1.27 -24.13 -6.65
C ALA A 54 -2.27 -23.15 -6.01
N SER A 55 -2.13 -21.85 -6.27
CA SER A 55 -3.03 -20.84 -5.73
C SER A 55 -4.47 -21.06 -6.19
N ASP A 56 -5.42 -20.98 -5.24
CA ASP A 56 -6.84 -21.04 -5.58
C ASP A 56 -7.27 -19.78 -6.38
N GLU A 57 -8.43 -19.82 -7.04
CA GLU A 57 -8.92 -18.71 -7.88
C GLU A 57 -8.98 -17.38 -7.10
N ALA A 58 -9.32 -17.42 -5.82
CA ALA A 58 -9.46 -16.24 -4.98
C ALA A 58 -8.11 -15.71 -4.48
N GLU A 59 -7.14 -16.57 -4.20
CA GLU A 59 -5.74 -16.17 -3.96
C GLU A 59 -5.17 -15.46 -5.18
N ASN A 60 -5.32 -16.06 -6.37
CA ASN A 60 -4.88 -15.44 -7.62
C ASN A 60 -5.51 -14.07 -7.81
N PHE A 61 -6.82 -13.98 -7.62
CA PHE A 61 -7.56 -12.74 -7.75
C PHE A 61 -7.05 -11.65 -6.81
N PHE A 62 -6.90 -11.96 -5.52
CA PHE A 62 -6.47 -11.00 -4.51
C PHE A 62 -5.01 -10.56 -4.71
N LEU A 63 -4.12 -11.51 -5.01
CA LEU A 63 -2.72 -11.23 -5.30
C LEU A 63 -2.58 -10.33 -6.53
N LEU A 64 -3.28 -10.63 -7.63
CA LEU A 64 -3.16 -9.81 -8.84
C LEU A 64 -3.73 -8.40 -8.65
N ALA A 65 -4.83 -8.25 -7.91
CA ALA A 65 -5.44 -6.95 -7.67
C ALA A 65 -4.51 -6.04 -6.85
N ASN A 66 -3.96 -6.56 -5.76
CA ASN A 66 -3.05 -5.80 -4.92
C ASN A 66 -1.69 -5.58 -5.58
N LEU A 67 -1.15 -6.56 -6.32
CA LEU A 67 0.08 -6.37 -7.09
C LEU A 67 -0.09 -5.32 -8.20
N GLU A 68 -1.23 -5.28 -8.89
CA GLU A 68 -1.50 -4.22 -9.89
C GLU A 68 -1.52 -2.85 -9.22
N PHE A 69 -2.18 -2.71 -8.06
CA PHE A 69 -2.20 -1.46 -7.32
C PHE A 69 -0.79 -1.04 -6.88
N THR A 70 -0.04 -1.94 -6.25
CA THR A 70 1.33 -1.69 -5.79
C THR A 70 2.24 -1.27 -6.94
N LEU A 71 2.25 -2.00 -8.07
CA LEU A 71 3.08 -1.63 -9.22
C LEU A 71 2.68 -0.27 -9.81
N LEU A 72 1.38 0.03 -9.89
CA LEU A 72 0.93 1.32 -10.38
C LEU A 72 1.24 2.46 -9.40
N HIS A 73 1.22 2.19 -8.10
CA HIS A 73 1.65 3.13 -7.06
C HIS A 73 3.15 3.45 -7.22
N GLU A 74 4.00 2.43 -7.34
CA GLU A 74 5.44 2.65 -7.57
C GLU A 74 5.77 3.29 -8.92
N PHE A 75 5.04 2.93 -9.97
CA PHE A 75 5.13 3.64 -11.24
C PHE A 75 4.67 5.09 -11.12
N SER A 76 3.80 5.43 -10.17
CA SER A 76 3.40 6.81 -9.93
C SER A 76 4.55 7.62 -9.32
N HIS A 77 5.31 7.08 -8.37
CA HIS A 77 6.54 7.70 -7.89
C HIS A 77 7.57 7.90 -9.02
N MET A 78 7.78 6.85 -9.82
CA MET A 78 8.62 6.92 -11.01
C MET A 78 8.17 8.07 -11.94
N LEU A 79 6.87 8.16 -12.27
CA LEU A 79 6.36 9.22 -13.14
C LEU A 79 6.51 10.60 -12.52
N ILE A 80 6.20 10.75 -11.23
CA ILE A 80 6.35 12.02 -10.50
C ILE A 80 7.79 12.51 -10.59
N GLU A 81 8.75 11.63 -10.32
CA GLU A 81 10.15 12.02 -10.30
C GLU A 81 10.75 12.19 -11.70
N GLU A 82 10.56 11.23 -12.60
CA GLU A 82 11.19 11.24 -13.92
C GLU A 82 10.61 12.33 -14.82
N LEU A 83 9.30 12.61 -14.70
CA LEU A 83 8.61 13.64 -15.49
C LEU A 83 8.52 14.99 -14.77
N LYS A 84 9.04 15.06 -13.53
CA LYS A 84 9.01 16.25 -12.66
C LYS A 84 7.60 16.81 -12.50
N LEU A 85 6.65 15.91 -12.21
CA LEU A 85 5.25 16.30 -11.99
C LEU A 85 5.15 17.15 -10.72
N PRO A 86 4.37 18.25 -10.74
CA PRO A 86 4.15 19.04 -9.54
C PRO A 86 3.25 18.28 -8.55
N VAL A 87 3.71 18.17 -7.30
CA VAL A 87 2.94 17.62 -6.18
C VAL A 87 2.75 18.71 -5.14
N LEU A 88 1.49 19.09 -4.86
CA LEU A 88 1.15 20.16 -3.90
C LEU A 88 0.80 19.64 -2.50
N GLY A 89 0.51 18.34 -2.37
CA GLY A 89 0.12 17.67 -1.13
C GLY A 89 1.10 16.56 -0.75
N MET A 90 0.59 15.49 -0.14
CA MET A 90 1.39 14.28 0.11
C MET A 90 1.58 13.50 -1.19
N GLU A 91 2.83 13.12 -1.47
CA GLU A 91 3.17 12.36 -2.67
C GLU A 91 2.48 11.00 -2.69
N GLU A 92 2.39 10.34 -1.53
CA GLU A 92 1.70 9.05 -1.36
C GLU A 92 0.22 9.10 -1.75
N ASP A 93 -0.49 10.19 -1.39
CA ASP A 93 -1.90 10.37 -1.79
C ASP A 93 -2.02 10.61 -3.30
N ALA A 94 -1.03 11.29 -3.90
CA ALA A 94 -0.98 11.46 -5.35
C ALA A 94 -0.72 10.12 -6.05
N ALA A 95 0.20 9.30 -5.53
CA ALA A 95 0.51 7.97 -6.05
C ALA A 95 -0.71 7.03 -5.98
N ASP A 96 -1.40 6.97 -4.83
CA ASP A 96 -2.64 6.21 -4.66
C ASP A 96 -3.73 6.63 -5.66
N ARG A 97 -3.90 7.94 -5.85
CA ARG A 97 -4.89 8.48 -6.80
C ARG A 97 -4.54 8.12 -8.24
N ILE A 98 -3.27 8.24 -8.64
CA ILE A 98 -2.84 7.86 -9.99
C ILE A 98 -3.05 6.35 -10.20
N ALA A 99 -2.65 5.52 -9.24
CA ALA A 99 -2.81 4.07 -9.32
C ALA A 99 -4.28 3.66 -9.46
N LEU A 100 -5.14 4.12 -8.54
CA LEU A 100 -6.54 3.72 -8.52
C LEU A 100 -7.34 4.27 -9.72
N VAL A 101 -7.11 5.52 -10.11
CA VAL A 101 -7.74 6.07 -11.33
C VAL A 101 -7.28 5.30 -12.57
N THR A 102 -6.01 4.90 -12.64
CA THR A 102 -5.52 4.06 -13.74
C THR A 102 -6.22 2.70 -13.77
N MET A 103 -6.41 2.06 -12.60
CA MET A 103 -7.17 0.81 -12.50
C MET A 103 -8.63 1.00 -12.94
N LEU A 104 -9.30 2.06 -12.48
CA LEU A 104 -10.66 2.43 -12.88
C LEU A 104 -10.77 2.65 -14.40
N GLU A 105 -9.92 3.51 -14.98
CA GLU A 105 -9.99 3.83 -16.41
C GLU A 105 -9.66 2.63 -17.29
N SER A 106 -8.73 1.75 -16.87
CA SER A 106 -8.36 0.55 -17.60
C SER A 106 -9.45 -0.53 -17.67
N ARG A 107 -10.52 -0.37 -16.88
CA ARG A 107 -11.62 -1.33 -16.74
C ARG A 107 -12.99 -0.76 -17.12
N ARG A 108 -13.04 0.42 -17.74
CA ARG A 108 -14.31 1.06 -18.14
C ARG A 108 -15.09 0.28 -19.19
N ASP A 109 -14.43 -0.61 -19.92
CA ASP A 109 -15.01 -1.51 -20.91
C ASP A 109 -15.43 -2.88 -20.31
N ARG A 110 -15.13 -3.13 -19.04
CA ARG A 110 -15.48 -4.36 -18.33
C ARG A 110 -16.86 -4.26 -17.71
N THR A 111 -17.46 -5.41 -17.44
CA THR A 111 -18.70 -5.45 -16.68
C THR A 111 -18.45 -5.05 -15.23
N ALA A 112 -19.48 -4.51 -14.57
CA ALA A 112 -19.43 -4.20 -13.14
C ALA A 112 -18.99 -5.40 -12.28
N ALA A 113 -19.48 -6.61 -12.62
CA ALA A 113 -19.16 -7.85 -11.94
C ALA A 113 -17.68 -8.27 -12.09
N GLU A 114 -16.98 -7.78 -13.11
CA GLU A 114 -15.54 -8.02 -13.28
C GLU A 114 -14.70 -6.90 -12.66
N ALA A 115 -15.11 -5.63 -12.84
CA ALA A 115 -14.31 -4.48 -12.45
C ALA A 115 -14.41 -4.14 -10.96
N VAL A 116 -15.62 -4.09 -10.43
CA VAL A 116 -15.86 -3.62 -9.05
C VAL A 116 -15.21 -4.56 -8.03
N PRO A 117 -15.34 -5.89 -8.16
CA PRO A 117 -14.71 -6.78 -7.20
C PRO A 117 -13.19 -6.64 -7.12
N TRP A 118 -12.56 -6.39 -8.25
CA TRP A 118 -11.12 -6.22 -8.35
C TRP A 118 -10.65 -4.97 -7.58
N LEU A 119 -11.38 -3.87 -7.72
CA LEU A 119 -11.09 -2.62 -7.02
C LEU A 119 -11.35 -2.73 -5.51
N PHE A 120 -12.42 -3.44 -5.10
CA PHE A 120 -12.70 -3.70 -3.69
C PHE A 120 -11.77 -4.73 -3.05
N ALA A 121 -11.01 -5.51 -3.83
CA ALA A 121 -9.91 -6.31 -3.28
C ALA A 121 -8.81 -5.40 -2.70
N VAL A 122 -8.47 -4.32 -3.41
CA VAL A 122 -7.51 -3.30 -2.95
C VAL A 122 -8.04 -2.54 -1.74
N ALA A 123 -9.29 -2.09 -1.77
CA ALA A 123 -9.89 -1.46 -0.59
C ALA A 123 -9.89 -2.41 0.62
N GLY A 124 -10.28 -3.66 0.40
CA GLY A 124 -10.31 -4.69 1.43
C GLY A 124 -8.95 -4.97 2.08
N ASP A 125 -7.88 -4.92 1.29
CA ASP A 125 -6.50 -5.05 1.77
C ASP A 125 -6.18 -3.97 2.82
N TRP A 126 -6.35 -2.69 2.48
CA TRP A 126 -6.10 -1.57 3.40
C TRP A 126 -6.98 -1.58 4.65
N TYR A 127 -8.23 -2.03 4.53
CA TYR A 127 -9.09 -2.19 5.69
C TYR A 127 -8.58 -3.29 6.62
N THR A 128 -8.18 -4.44 6.07
CA THR A 128 -7.63 -5.54 6.87
C THR A 128 -6.28 -5.18 7.50
N GLU A 129 -5.40 -4.49 6.77
CA GLU A 129 -4.16 -3.91 7.31
C GLU A 129 -4.43 -3.07 8.56
N TRP A 130 -5.43 -2.19 8.47
CA TRP A 130 -5.83 -1.38 9.61
C TRP A 130 -6.33 -2.25 10.79
N GLU A 131 -7.14 -3.27 10.56
CA GLU A 131 -7.62 -4.17 11.63
C GLU A 131 -6.48 -4.92 12.31
N LEU A 132 -5.51 -5.41 11.53
CA LEU A 132 -4.32 -6.09 12.03
C LEU A 132 -3.45 -5.14 12.88
N LYS A 133 -3.40 -3.85 12.54
CA LYS A 133 -2.60 -2.82 13.23
C LYS A 133 -3.34 -2.07 14.36
N SER A 134 -4.67 -2.08 14.40
CA SER A 134 -5.47 -1.20 15.27
C SER A 134 -6.44 -1.92 16.22
N GLY A 135 -6.45 -3.25 16.24
CA GLY A 135 -7.36 -4.07 17.06
C GLY A 135 -6.71 -4.75 18.28
N ALA A 136 -7.39 -5.74 18.86
CA ALA A 136 -6.84 -6.61 19.91
C ALA A 136 -5.61 -7.44 19.44
N ASN A 137 -5.38 -7.48 18.12
CA ASN A 137 -4.23 -8.10 17.47
C ASN A 137 -3.09 -7.09 17.18
N ALA A 138 -3.29 -5.79 17.47
CA ALA A 138 -2.24 -4.80 17.34
C ALA A 138 -1.09 -5.18 18.28
N GLY A 139 0.12 -5.26 17.74
CA GLY A 139 1.32 -5.22 18.56
C GLY A 139 1.35 -3.93 19.41
N ALA A 140 2.32 -3.81 20.32
CA ALA A 140 2.44 -2.64 21.20
C ALA A 140 2.83 -1.33 20.46
N GLU A 141 2.87 -1.32 19.13
CA GLU A 141 3.26 -0.16 18.33
C GLU A 141 2.04 0.66 17.92
N ALA A 142 2.01 1.91 18.36
CA ALA A 142 0.99 2.87 17.93
C ALA A 142 1.21 3.28 16.46
N PRO A 143 0.14 3.68 15.73
CA PRO A 143 0.28 4.19 14.38
C PRO A 143 1.28 5.35 14.30
N ALA A 144 2.15 5.34 13.29
CA ALA A 144 3.10 6.40 13.04
C ALA A 144 2.40 7.61 12.40
N TYR A 145 1.76 8.47 13.20
CA TYR A 145 1.03 9.65 12.70
C TYR A 145 1.91 10.71 11.99
N TRP A 146 3.24 10.54 12.00
CA TRP A 146 4.21 11.40 11.31
C TRP A 146 4.73 10.79 10.00
N ASP A 147 4.23 9.60 9.63
CA ASP A 147 4.56 8.95 8.37
C ASP A 147 4.07 9.79 7.17
N ASN A 148 4.73 9.66 6.01
CA ASN A 148 4.31 10.34 4.78
C ASN A 148 3.12 9.65 4.12
N HIS A 149 2.82 8.40 4.50
CA HIS A 149 1.61 7.69 4.13
C HIS A 149 0.44 8.10 5.00
N ASN A 150 -0.74 8.12 4.38
CA ASN A 150 -2.00 8.14 5.11
C ASN A 150 -2.10 6.89 5.99
N LEU A 151 -2.83 7.00 7.11
CA LEU A 151 -3.22 5.82 7.90
C LEU A 151 -3.96 4.82 7.01
N GLU A 152 -3.82 3.53 7.27
CA GLU A 152 -4.41 2.47 6.44
C GLU A 152 -5.94 2.64 6.32
N ILE A 153 -6.60 3.04 7.41
CA ILE A 153 -8.03 3.36 7.40
C ILE A 153 -8.38 4.59 6.56
N GLN A 154 -7.50 5.59 6.49
CA GLN A 154 -7.68 6.74 5.61
C GLN A 154 -7.50 6.34 4.14
N ARG A 155 -6.50 5.51 3.83
CA ARG A 155 -6.31 4.93 2.49
C ARG A 155 -7.55 4.14 2.06
N PHE A 156 -8.08 3.29 2.93
CA PHE A 156 -9.35 2.59 2.70
C PHE A 156 -10.48 3.53 2.29
N TYR A 157 -10.78 4.56 3.09
CA TYR A 157 -11.87 5.49 2.78
C TYR A 157 -11.60 6.36 1.54
N HIS A 158 -10.34 6.67 1.21
CA HIS A 158 -9.99 7.35 -0.03
C HIS A 158 -10.23 6.44 -1.24
N ILE A 159 -9.82 5.17 -1.16
CA ILE A 159 -10.01 4.19 -2.23
C ILE A 159 -11.48 3.90 -2.46
N VAL A 160 -12.25 3.57 -1.40
CA VAL A 160 -13.71 3.33 -1.51
C VAL A 160 -14.40 4.54 -2.12
N CYS A 161 -14.02 5.75 -1.71
CA CYS A 161 -14.60 6.96 -2.25
C CYS A 161 -14.34 7.15 -3.75
N LEU A 162 -13.13 6.89 -4.23
CA LEU A 162 -12.82 6.97 -5.65
C LEU A 162 -13.50 5.87 -6.47
N ILE A 163 -13.62 4.65 -5.92
CA ILE A 163 -14.39 3.55 -6.54
C ILE A 163 -15.85 3.94 -6.68
N PHE A 164 -16.47 4.43 -5.58
CA PHE A 164 -17.84 4.93 -5.59
C PHE A 164 -18.00 6.10 -6.56
N GLY A 165 -17.13 7.11 -6.50
CA GLY A 165 -17.22 8.29 -7.35
C GLY A 165 -17.12 7.99 -8.86
N GLY A 166 -16.40 6.93 -9.24
CA GLY A 166 -16.36 6.43 -10.61
C GLY A 166 -17.57 5.60 -11.04
N ASN A 167 -18.38 5.15 -10.09
CA ASN A 167 -19.47 4.19 -10.30
C ASN A 167 -20.73 4.53 -9.47
N ALA A 168 -20.99 5.82 -9.21
CA ALA A 168 -21.98 6.24 -8.21
C ALA A 168 -23.39 5.69 -8.48
N GLY A 169 -23.82 5.70 -9.75
CA GLY A 169 -25.13 5.14 -10.13
C GLY A 169 -25.25 3.62 -9.97
N LEU A 170 -24.14 2.89 -9.91
CA LEU A 170 -24.12 1.45 -9.65
C LEU A 170 -24.04 1.15 -8.14
N LEU A 171 -23.34 2.00 -7.38
CA LEU A 171 -22.99 1.77 -5.98
C LEU A 171 -23.82 2.65 -5.02
N GLU A 172 -24.97 3.16 -5.44
CA GLU A 172 -25.86 4.01 -4.63
C GLU A 172 -26.22 3.36 -3.28
N ASP A 173 -26.49 2.04 -3.28
CA ASP A 173 -26.80 1.25 -2.08
C ASP A 173 -25.61 1.08 -1.11
N LEU A 174 -24.42 1.56 -1.46
CA LEU A 174 -23.27 1.57 -0.57
C LEU A 174 -23.28 2.78 0.38
N ILE A 175 -24.02 3.84 0.06
CA ILE A 175 -24.15 5.05 0.88
C ILE A 175 -24.82 4.69 2.22
N ASP A 176 -24.41 5.37 3.29
CA ASP A 176 -24.96 5.18 4.64
C ASP A 176 -24.72 3.77 5.19
N THR A 177 -23.64 3.14 4.73
CA THR A 177 -23.11 1.90 5.31
C THR A 177 -21.85 2.20 6.13
N GLU A 178 -21.43 1.23 6.94
CA GLU A 178 -20.15 1.32 7.67
C GLU A 178 -18.93 1.44 6.74
N ILE A 179 -19.06 1.03 5.47
CA ILE A 179 -17.97 1.07 4.48
C ILE A 179 -17.94 2.41 3.72
N LEU A 180 -19.08 3.08 3.57
CA LEU A 180 -19.17 4.41 2.99
C LEU A 180 -20.22 5.25 3.72
N PRO A 181 -19.81 5.93 4.81
CA PRO A 181 -20.67 6.86 5.53
C PRO A 181 -21.26 7.93 4.60
N PHE A 182 -22.49 8.36 4.89
CA PHE A 182 -23.21 9.33 4.05
C PHE A 182 -22.41 10.62 3.81
N ASP A 183 -21.83 11.18 4.87
CA ASP A 183 -21.00 12.39 4.80
C ASP A 183 -19.76 12.22 3.92
N ARG A 184 -19.11 11.05 3.97
CA ARG A 184 -17.99 10.71 3.08
C ARG A 184 -18.42 10.63 1.62
N ALA A 185 -19.58 10.03 1.34
CA ALA A 185 -20.08 9.81 -0.02
C ALA A 185 -20.34 11.11 -0.79
N MET A 186 -20.74 12.18 -0.10
CA MET A 186 -21.19 13.44 -0.70
C MET A 186 -20.16 14.12 -1.63
N SER A 187 -18.86 13.92 -1.38
CA SER A 187 -17.79 14.51 -2.20
C SER A 187 -17.18 13.55 -3.20
N CYS A 188 -17.55 12.27 -3.18
CA CYS A 188 -16.79 11.22 -3.87
C CYS A 188 -16.80 11.32 -5.39
N GLU A 189 -17.94 11.64 -6.01
CA GLU A 189 -17.98 11.89 -7.45
C GLU A 189 -17.10 13.08 -7.86
N GLN A 190 -17.05 14.14 -7.04
CA GLN A 190 -16.19 15.29 -7.30
C GLN A 190 -14.72 14.92 -7.15
N GLU A 191 -14.34 14.19 -6.10
CA GLU A 191 -12.98 13.75 -5.87
C GLU A 191 -12.49 12.81 -6.97
N TYR A 192 -13.32 11.88 -7.44
CA TYR A 192 -12.99 11.04 -8.59
C TYR A 192 -12.82 11.88 -9.86
N ARG A 193 -13.73 12.83 -10.15
CA ARG A 193 -13.57 13.74 -11.31
C ARG A 193 -12.28 14.55 -11.23
N GLN A 194 -11.92 15.02 -10.05
CA GLN A 194 -10.68 15.77 -9.83
C GLN A 194 -9.44 14.89 -10.05
N ALA A 195 -9.41 13.70 -9.46
CA ALA A 195 -8.31 12.76 -9.63
C ALA A 195 -8.18 12.32 -11.11
N ARG A 196 -9.30 11.98 -11.76
CA ARG A 196 -9.33 11.65 -13.19
C ARG A 196 -8.87 12.78 -14.08
N HIS A 197 -9.24 14.03 -13.76
CA HIS A 197 -8.75 15.19 -14.49
C HIS A 197 -7.22 15.34 -14.36
N ALA A 198 -6.67 15.20 -13.15
CA ALA A 198 -5.23 15.28 -12.91
C ALA A 198 -4.47 14.18 -13.67
N VAL A 199 -4.93 12.93 -13.59
CA VAL A 199 -4.33 11.82 -14.35
C VAL A 199 -4.45 12.03 -15.86
N GLY A 200 -5.60 12.51 -16.33
CA GLY A 200 -5.82 12.89 -17.73
C GLY A 200 -4.82 13.95 -18.21
N TRP A 201 -4.59 14.98 -17.40
CA TRP A 201 -3.61 16.03 -17.70
C TRP A 201 -2.19 15.46 -17.81
N VAL A 202 -1.77 14.57 -16.90
CA VAL A 202 -0.46 13.90 -16.97
C VAL A 202 -0.34 13.12 -18.29
N LEU A 203 -1.38 12.37 -18.64
CA LEU A 203 -1.44 11.57 -19.86
C LEU A 203 -1.44 12.41 -21.14
N GLU A 204 -2.03 13.61 -21.14
CA GLU A 204 -2.07 14.52 -22.29
C GLU A 204 -0.72 15.24 -22.50
N ASN A 205 -0.05 15.62 -21.42
CA ASN A 205 1.19 16.42 -21.48
C ASN A 205 2.46 15.57 -21.61
N TYR A 206 2.47 14.37 -21.02
CA TYR A 206 3.66 13.51 -20.98
C TYR A 206 3.48 12.20 -21.74
N GLY A 207 2.28 11.93 -22.24
CA GLY A 207 2.01 10.74 -23.04
C GLY A 207 2.60 10.80 -24.46
N HIS A 208 2.68 9.64 -25.11
CA HIS A 208 2.98 9.56 -26.53
C HIS A 208 1.82 10.11 -27.38
N SER A 209 2.14 11.01 -28.31
CA SER A 209 1.19 11.63 -29.22
C SER A 209 0.94 10.72 -30.42
N GLY A 210 0.07 9.71 -30.30
CA GLY A 210 -0.61 9.00 -31.40
C GLY A 210 0.21 8.43 -32.58
N GLY A 211 1.54 8.37 -32.50
CA GLY A 211 2.44 7.81 -33.53
C GLY A 211 3.24 6.64 -32.96
N ALA A 212 3.56 5.65 -33.81
CA ALA A 212 4.22 4.40 -33.43
C ALA A 212 5.36 4.63 -32.43
N SER A 213 5.23 3.97 -31.27
CA SER A 213 6.26 3.92 -30.22
C SER A 213 7.57 3.41 -30.83
N THR A 214 8.65 4.16 -30.63
CA THR A 214 10.01 3.67 -30.85
C THR A 214 10.66 3.14 -29.56
N GLY A 215 9.92 3.13 -28.45
CA GLY A 215 10.41 2.85 -27.10
C GLY A 215 9.75 1.62 -26.47
N HIS A 216 9.60 0.54 -27.24
CA HIS A 216 8.84 -0.64 -26.80
C HIS A 216 9.40 -1.36 -25.55
N ASP A 217 10.59 -1.02 -25.07
CA ASP A 217 11.27 -1.71 -23.96
C ASP A 217 11.91 -0.74 -22.94
N MET A 218 11.22 0.36 -22.58
CA MET A 218 11.74 1.31 -21.58
C MET A 218 11.66 0.80 -20.14
N ILE A 219 10.76 -0.14 -19.86
CA ILE A 219 10.64 -0.79 -18.54
C ILE A 219 10.88 -2.28 -18.71
N ALA A 220 11.97 -2.80 -18.13
CA ALA A 220 12.25 -4.23 -18.07
C ALA A 220 11.76 -4.84 -16.75
N VAL A 221 11.38 -6.11 -16.76
CA VAL A 221 10.98 -6.85 -15.55
C VAL A 221 11.96 -7.98 -15.30
N ASN A 222 12.52 -8.00 -14.10
CA ASN A 222 13.56 -8.91 -13.66
C ASN A 222 13.11 -9.62 -12.38
N TYR A 223 13.46 -10.91 -12.27
CA TYR A 223 13.14 -11.74 -11.13
C TYR A 223 14.41 -12.33 -10.55
N ALA A 224 14.86 -11.84 -9.40
CA ALA A 224 15.96 -12.44 -8.66
C ALA A 224 15.58 -13.87 -8.23
N GLN A 225 16.58 -14.74 -8.11
CA GLN A 225 16.36 -16.11 -7.65
C GLN A 225 15.72 -16.09 -6.26
N ALA A 226 14.55 -16.72 -6.13
CA ALA A 226 13.88 -16.84 -4.84
C ALA A 226 14.66 -17.76 -3.89
N LEU A 227 14.64 -17.42 -2.60
CA LEU A 227 15.06 -18.33 -1.54
C LEU A 227 14.06 -19.48 -1.41
N GLU A 228 14.53 -20.62 -0.91
CA GLU A 228 13.66 -21.77 -0.64
C GLU A 228 12.52 -21.41 0.32
N GLY A 229 11.37 -22.06 0.15
CA GLY A 229 10.19 -21.84 0.99
C GLY A 229 9.12 -20.99 0.30
N PRO A 230 8.38 -20.14 1.05
CA PRO A 230 7.25 -19.38 0.52
C PRO A 230 7.59 -18.49 -0.70
N ASN A 231 8.81 -17.94 -0.76
CA ASN A 231 9.23 -17.08 -1.86
C ASN A 231 9.31 -17.83 -3.20
N GLN A 232 9.70 -19.11 -3.19
CA GLN A 232 9.75 -19.92 -4.40
C GLN A 232 8.37 -20.02 -5.07
N ARG A 233 7.31 -20.18 -4.26
CA ARG A 233 5.92 -20.19 -4.76
C ARG A 233 5.56 -18.83 -5.37
N MET A 234 5.91 -17.73 -4.72
CA MET A 234 5.60 -16.38 -5.21
C MET A 234 6.34 -16.08 -6.52
N TYR A 235 7.61 -16.49 -6.62
CA TYR A 235 8.42 -16.39 -7.83
C TYR A 235 7.80 -17.13 -9.02
N GLU A 236 7.40 -18.38 -8.83
CA GLU A 236 6.79 -19.19 -9.90
C GLU A 236 5.43 -18.61 -10.32
N TRP A 237 4.62 -18.22 -9.34
CA TRP A 237 3.32 -17.61 -9.56
C TRP A 237 3.42 -16.31 -10.36
N LEU A 238 4.27 -15.37 -9.93
CA LEU A 238 4.49 -14.08 -10.57
C LEU A 238 4.79 -14.24 -12.07
N ARG A 239 5.78 -15.08 -12.39
CA ARG A 239 6.22 -15.34 -13.76
C ARG A 239 5.13 -15.97 -14.62
N SER A 240 4.22 -16.72 -14.02
CA SER A 240 3.08 -17.31 -14.73
C SER A 240 1.96 -16.30 -15.02
N SER A 241 1.80 -15.28 -14.19
CA SER A 241 0.72 -14.29 -14.31
C SER A 241 0.88 -13.33 -15.50
N LEU A 242 2.14 -13.01 -15.83
CA LEU A 242 2.54 -11.98 -16.79
C LEU A 242 1.98 -10.58 -16.48
N LEU A 243 1.56 -10.31 -15.23
CA LEU A 243 0.96 -9.03 -14.87
C LEU A 243 1.98 -7.90 -14.93
N ALA A 244 3.16 -8.09 -14.32
CA ALA A 244 4.20 -7.08 -14.26
C ALA A 244 4.68 -6.68 -15.66
N GLU A 245 4.90 -7.64 -16.56
CA GLU A 245 5.32 -7.41 -17.94
C GLU A 245 4.24 -6.67 -18.73
N LYS A 246 2.96 -7.02 -18.54
CA LYS A 246 1.85 -6.30 -19.19
C LYS A 246 1.76 -4.85 -18.72
N LEU A 247 1.95 -4.59 -17.43
CA LEU A 247 1.92 -3.24 -16.88
C LEU A 247 3.15 -2.44 -17.34
N ALA A 248 4.35 -3.02 -17.25
CA ALA A 248 5.59 -2.43 -17.75
C ALA A 248 5.48 -2.05 -19.24
N ALA A 249 4.96 -2.94 -20.08
CA ALA A 249 4.74 -2.67 -21.50
C ALA A 249 3.71 -1.56 -21.73
N LYS A 250 2.60 -1.55 -20.97
CA LYS A 250 1.58 -0.49 -21.06
C LYS A 250 2.13 0.88 -20.68
N VAL A 251 2.88 0.96 -19.58
CA VAL A 251 3.46 2.23 -19.11
C VAL A 251 4.55 2.70 -20.09
N SER A 252 5.44 1.79 -20.54
CA SER A 252 6.47 2.08 -21.56
C SER A 252 5.86 2.62 -22.86
N ALA A 253 4.76 2.01 -23.32
CA ALA A 253 4.08 2.45 -24.54
C ALA A 253 3.31 3.77 -24.34
N ARG A 254 2.97 4.13 -23.09
CA ARG A 254 2.13 5.29 -22.79
C ARG A 254 2.92 6.56 -22.56
N PHE A 255 4.10 6.48 -21.96
CA PHE A 255 4.86 7.63 -21.48
C PHE A 255 6.25 7.77 -22.12
N LYS A 256 6.63 9.03 -22.38
CA LYS A 256 7.97 9.39 -22.85
C LYS A 256 8.95 9.40 -21.67
N LEU A 257 9.41 8.23 -21.23
CA LEU A 257 10.37 8.13 -20.14
C LEU A 257 11.74 8.67 -20.55
N PRO A 258 12.43 9.45 -19.69
CA PRO A 258 13.73 10.06 -20.01
C PRO A 258 14.89 9.05 -19.98
N ARG A 259 14.72 7.92 -19.30
CA ARG A 259 15.70 6.82 -19.23
C ARG A 259 15.02 5.47 -19.00
N PRO A 260 15.71 4.35 -19.31
CA PRO A 260 15.19 3.02 -18.99
C PRO A 260 15.01 2.82 -17.48
N VAL A 261 14.02 2.02 -17.13
CA VAL A 261 13.63 1.65 -15.77
C VAL A 261 13.57 0.13 -15.66
N THR A 262 13.81 -0.41 -14.47
CA THR A 262 13.59 -1.84 -14.19
C THR A 262 12.57 -2.05 -13.08
N VAL A 263 11.84 -3.15 -13.15
CA VAL A 263 11.06 -3.70 -12.04
C VAL A 263 11.81 -4.93 -11.56
N GLU A 264 12.23 -4.92 -10.31
CA GLU A 264 13.04 -5.96 -9.68
C GLU A 264 12.21 -6.68 -8.63
N PHE A 265 11.94 -7.96 -8.86
CA PHE A 265 11.36 -8.82 -7.82
C PHE A 265 12.47 -9.52 -7.04
N GLU A 266 12.52 -9.31 -5.73
CA GLU A 266 13.65 -9.71 -4.88
C GLU A 266 13.22 -10.33 -3.54
N ASN A 267 14.17 -10.97 -2.84
CA ASN A 267 13.95 -11.44 -1.47
C ASN A 267 14.34 -10.33 -0.48
N CYS A 268 13.40 -9.89 0.34
CA CYS A 268 13.57 -8.83 1.31
C CYS A 268 13.63 -9.40 2.72
N VAL A 269 14.80 -9.28 3.36
CA VAL A 269 15.10 -9.99 4.61
C VAL A 269 14.22 -9.54 5.79
N SER A 270 13.83 -8.27 5.86
CA SER A 270 13.14 -7.71 7.04
C SER A 270 11.80 -7.05 6.77
N ASN A 271 11.59 -6.47 5.59
CA ASN A 271 10.42 -5.63 5.30
C ASN A 271 9.72 -6.13 4.03
N PRO A 272 8.51 -6.70 4.13
CA PRO A 272 7.70 -7.06 2.97
C PRO A 272 7.13 -5.78 2.34
N ASP A 273 7.86 -5.18 1.39
CA ASP A 273 7.53 -3.86 0.87
C ASP A 273 7.70 -3.74 -0.66
N ALA A 274 7.30 -2.60 -1.21
CA ALA A 274 7.59 -2.18 -2.57
C ALA A 274 7.97 -0.71 -2.57
N TYR A 275 8.91 -0.31 -3.43
CA TYR A 275 9.43 1.04 -3.42
C TYR A 275 10.17 1.40 -4.71
N TRP A 276 10.01 2.66 -5.12
CA TRP A 276 10.75 3.30 -6.19
C TRP A 276 12.11 3.80 -5.72
N HIS A 277 13.15 3.48 -6.50
CA HIS A 277 14.53 3.93 -6.30
C HIS A 277 14.95 4.92 -7.37
N SER A 278 14.97 6.19 -6.99
CA SER A 278 15.41 7.31 -7.84
C SER A 278 16.82 7.12 -8.41
N GLN A 279 17.77 6.63 -7.63
CA GLN A 279 19.17 6.59 -8.04
C GLN A 279 19.41 5.56 -9.15
N THR A 280 18.77 4.40 -9.05
CA THR A 280 18.95 3.25 -9.96
C THR A 280 17.91 3.19 -11.08
N ALA A 281 16.84 4.01 -11.02
CA ALA A 281 15.65 3.83 -11.87
C ALA A 281 15.07 2.42 -11.75
N SER A 282 14.79 2.00 -10.52
CA SER A 282 14.22 0.67 -10.29
C SER A 282 13.04 0.73 -9.35
N VAL A 283 12.00 -0.04 -9.66
CA VAL A 283 10.93 -0.40 -8.72
C VAL A 283 11.30 -1.73 -8.11
N THR A 284 11.47 -1.81 -6.79
CA THR A 284 11.65 -3.09 -6.10
C THR A 284 10.30 -3.59 -5.57
N VAL A 285 10.01 -4.87 -5.75
CA VAL A 285 8.86 -5.54 -5.12
C VAL A 285 9.34 -6.82 -4.43
N CYS A 286 9.13 -6.90 -3.12
CA CYS A 286 9.55 -8.05 -2.32
C CYS A 286 8.65 -9.28 -2.57
N TYR A 287 9.22 -10.47 -2.67
CA TYR A 287 8.41 -11.71 -2.67
C TYR A 287 7.61 -11.87 -1.36
N GLU A 288 8.17 -11.38 -0.25
CA GLU A 288 7.53 -11.37 1.07
C GLU A 288 6.27 -10.51 1.09
N LEU A 289 6.19 -9.43 0.29
CA LEU A 289 4.97 -8.61 0.16
C LEU A 289 3.82 -9.42 -0.44
N LEU A 290 4.11 -10.29 -1.41
CA LEU A 290 3.11 -11.18 -1.99
C LEU A 290 2.66 -12.27 -1.00
N GLY A 291 3.61 -12.82 -0.24
CA GLY A 291 3.30 -13.71 0.88
C GLY A 291 2.42 -13.02 1.93
N HIS A 292 2.68 -11.75 2.21
CA HIS A 292 1.91 -10.93 3.12
C HIS A 292 0.45 -10.73 2.65
N PHE A 293 0.22 -10.44 1.38
CA PHE A 293 -1.14 -10.39 0.82
C PHE A 293 -1.93 -11.70 1.01
N LEU A 294 -1.27 -12.86 0.98
CA LEU A 294 -1.95 -14.14 1.29
C LEU A 294 -2.37 -14.22 2.76
N GLY A 295 -1.55 -13.71 3.67
CA GLY A 295 -1.91 -13.58 5.08
C GLY A 295 -3.10 -12.65 5.30
N VAL A 296 -3.10 -11.50 4.62
CA VAL A 296 -4.22 -10.54 4.62
C VAL A 296 -5.50 -11.20 4.10
N LEU A 297 -5.43 -11.93 2.98
CA LEU A 297 -6.58 -12.63 2.42
C LEU A 297 -7.15 -13.67 3.39
N GLU A 298 -6.30 -14.45 4.04
CA GLU A 298 -6.74 -15.48 4.98
C GLU A 298 -7.43 -14.86 6.19
N TYR A 299 -6.87 -13.78 6.76
CA TYR A 299 -7.54 -13.02 7.81
C TYR A 299 -8.91 -12.51 7.33
N ARG A 300 -8.95 -11.88 6.15
CA ARG A 300 -10.16 -11.29 5.58
C ARG A 300 -11.27 -12.32 5.36
N ARG A 301 -10.94 -13.55 4.94
CA ARG A 301 -11.90 -14.66 4.78
C ARG A 301 -12.59 -15.05 6.09
N GLN A 302 -11.96 -14.80 7.23
CA GLN A 302 -12.50 -15.12 8.55
C GLN A 302 -13.25 -13.93 9.19
N HIS A 303 -13.03 -12.70 8.69
CA HIS A 303 -13.51 -11.45 9.29
C HIS A 303 -14.39 -10.60 8.35
N SER A 304 -14.91 -11.19 7.27
CA SER A 304 -15.68 -10.50 6.22
C SER A 304 -17.14 -10.17 6.57
N GLN A 305 -17.60 -10.48 7.80
CA GLN A 305 -19.01 -10.41 8.19
C GLN A 305 -19.65 -9.02 7.97
N ARG A 306 -18.91 -7.92 8.21
CA ARG A 306 -19.40 -6.55 7.97
C ARG A 306 -19.69 -6.31 6.49
N ALA A 307 -18.72 -6.61 5.62
CA ALA A 307 -18.88 -6.47 4.18
C ALA A 307 -19.95 -7.42 3.63
N CYS A 308 -20.03 -8.65 4.15
CA CYS A 308 -21.08 -9.60 3.80
C CYS A 308 -22.47 -9.13 4.22
N GLY A 309 -22.61 -8.31 5.28
CA GLY A 309 -23.88 -7.75 5.71
C GLY A 309 -24.48 -6.70 4.76
N ILE A 310 -23.66 -6.12 3.87
CA ILE A 310 -24.08 -5.06 2.94
C ILE A 310 -24.55 -5.72 1.62
N PRO A 311 -25.83 -5.59 1.21
CA PRO A 311 -26.38 -6.35 0.09
C PRO A 311 -25.63 -6.21 -1.23
N ILE A 312 -25.24 -4.98 -1.60
CA ILE A 312 -24.50 -4.73 -2.85
C ILE A 312 -23.11 -5.38 -2.83
N LEU A 313 -22.44 -5.37 -1.68
CA LEU A 313 -21.14 -6.04 -1.52
C LEU A 313 -21.28 -7.55 -1.44
N ARG A 314 -22.31 -8.09 -0.78
CA ARG A 314 -22.59 -9.53 -0.83
C ARG A 314 -22.80 -10.01 -2.26
N ASN A 315 -23.55 -9.27 -3.06
CA ASN A 315 -23.79 -9.60 -4.47
C ASN A 315 -22.49 -9.60 -5.29
N LEU A 316 -21.71 -8.52 -5.20
CA LEU A 316 -20.50 -8.35 -6.02
C LEU A 316 -19.29 -9.16 -5.52
N MET A 317 -19.14 -9.29 -4.19
CA MET A 317 -17.96 -9.83 -3.53
C MET A 317 -18.19 -11.14 -2.80
N GLY A 318 -19.42 -11.65 -2.72
CA GLY A 318 -19.79 -12.77 -1.85
C GLY A 318 -18.91 -14.02 -2.04
N LYS A 319 -18.63 -14.39 -3.30
CA LYS A 319 -17.72 -15.50 -3.65
C LYS A 319 -16.30 -15.28 -3.11
N HIS A 320 -15.78 -14.06 -3.21
CA HIS A 320 -14.42 -13.71 -2.79
C HIS A 320 -14.29 -13.56 -1.27
N LEU A 321 -15.37 -13.14 -0.60
CA LEU A 321 -15.43 -12.92 0.84
C LEU A 321 -15.88 -14.16 1.64
N ARG A 322 -16.28 -15.25 0.96
CA ARG A 322 -16.90 -16.44 1.57
C ARG A 322 -18.11 -16.09 2.43
N CYS A 323 -18.96 -15.19 1.95
CA CYS A 323 -20.21 -14.88 2.65
C CYS A 323 -21.09 -16.14 2.71
N GLU A 324 -21.64 -16.43 3.89
CA GLU A 324 -22.59 -17.53 4.07
C GLU A 324 -23.86 -17.28 3.24
N GLU A 325 -24.40 -18.34 2.64
CA GLU A 325 -25.70 -18.29 1.96
C GLU A 325 -26.78 -17.99 3.01
N THR A 326 -27.57 -16.94 2.77
CA THR A 326 -28.69 -16.62 3.65
C THR A 326 -29.92 -17.42 3.24
N GLU A 327 -30.82 -17.78 4.18
CA GLU A 327 -32.06 -18.53 3.86
C GLU A 327 -32.89 -17.86 2.73
N SER A 328 -32.78 -16.54 2.55
CA SER A 328 -33.43 -15.81 1.46
C SER A 328 -32.87 -16.09 0.05
N ASP A 329 -31.61 -16.54 -0.08
CA ASP A 329 -30.99 -16.84 -1.38
C ASP A 329 -31.45 -18.18 -1.97
N SER A 330 -31.99 -19.07 -1.13
CA SER A 330 -32.51 -20.40 -1.54
C SER A 330 -33.89 -20.37 -2.21
N SER A 331 -34.48 -19.18 -2.40
CA SER A 331 -35.87 -18.99 -2.85
C SER A 331 -36.03 -18.29 -4.21
N LYS A 332 -34.93 -18.09 -4.95
CA LYS A 332 -34.94 -17.57 -6.33
C LYS A 332 -34.36 -18.59 -7.31
#